data_AF-A0A6G6YW96-F1
#
_entry.id   AF-A0A6G6YW96-F1
#
_cell.length_a   1.000
_cell.length_b   1.000
_cell.length_c   1.000
_cell.angle_alpha   90.00
_cell.angle_beta   90.00
_cell.angle_gamma   90.00
#
_symmetry.space_group_name_H-M   'P 1'
#
loop_
_entity.id
_entity.type
_entity.pdbx_description
1 polymer ?
#
loop_
_entity_poly.entity_id
_entity_poly.type
_entity_poly.pdbx_seq_one_letter_code
_entity_poly.pdbx_strand_id
1 'polypeptide(L)'
;MSFALVQPSLLLNSYAFTNPPFGGCGLFMDTTWNCPKSATAKDIVNWILVAYGQTPNRRLHHVVLNFHGREEGPSSGGQKEQMVIVGEASPESGYGTSRFREATHNALDLTNVGLFAALKGKNIGTIWFHSCALAKDLKGKYFCQRLSEVSGCNVVAAAEMQSEWWGIVNLIFMPRGSIDDYEGQVYIWVKGKIKPFDPNGGNWD
;
A
#
# COMPACT_ATOMS: atom_id res chain seq x y z
N MET A 1 -3.95 -16.07 -7.53
CA MET A 1 -2.69 -16.82 -7.28
C MET A 1 -1.71 -15.85 -6.63
N SER A 2 -0.58 -16.28 -6.06
CA SER A 2 0.38 -15.34 -5.45
C SER A 2 1.73 -15.37 -6.18
N PHE A 3 2.45 -14.25 -6.18
CA PHE A 3 3.79 -14.17 -6.74
C PHE A 3 4.80 -13.66 -5.74
N ALA A 4 6.01 -14.24 -5.80
CA ALA A 4 7.08 -13.97 -4.86
C ALA A 4 7.85 -12.69 -5.24
N LEU A 5 8.09 -11.84 -4.25
CA LEU A 5 8.92 -10.65 -4.37
C LEU A 5 10.36 -10.95 -3.97
N VAL A 6 11.31 -10.28 -4.63
CA VAL A 6 12.74 -10.42 -4.31
C VAL A 6 13.03 -9.83 -2.93
N GLN A 7 13.72 -10.58 -2.09
CA GLN A 7 14.08 -10.14 -0.74
C GLN A 7 15.40 -9.36 -0.71
N PRO A 8 15.63 -8.44 0.25
CA PRO A 8 14.71 -8.09 1.33
C PRO A 8 13.57 -7.14 0.90
N SER A 9 12.38 -7.38 1.46
CA SER A 9 11.21 -6.52 1.30
C SER A 9 10.57 -6.10 2.64
N LEU A 10 9.87 -4.96 2.59
CA LEU A 10 9.09 -4.41 3.69
C LEU A 10 7.60 -4.49 3.34
N LEU A 11 6.77 -4.87 4.32
CA LEU A 11 5.32 -4.66 4.29
C LEU A 11 4.90 -3.69 5.40
N LEU A 12 4.11 -2.69 5.03
CA LEU A 12 3.41 -1.79 5.94
C LEU A 12 1.92 -2.00 5.78
N ASN A 13 1.28 -2.56 6.81
CA ASN A 13 -0.17 -2.80 6.83
C ASN A 13 -0.90 -1.68 7.56
N SER A 14 -2.10 -1.33 7.09
CA SER A 14 -3.06 -0.55 7.89
C SER A 14 -3.42 -1.30 9.18
N TYR A 15 -3.63 -0.53 10.26
CA TYR A 15 -4.12 -1.07 11.53
C TYR A 15 -5.43 -1.85 11.38
N ALA A 16 -6.29 -1.47 10.44
CA ALA A 16 -7.61 -2.08 10.24
C ALA A 16 -7.52 -3.57 9.90
N PHE A 17 -6.41 -4.01 9.32
CA PHE A 17 -6.22 -5.41 8.97
C PHE A 17 -5.80 -6.27 10.16
N THR A 18 -5.41 -5.68 11.30
CA THR A 18 -4.74 -6.39 12.40
C THR A 18 -5.62 -7.26 13.31
N ASN A 19 -6.91 -7.46 13.00
CA ASN A 19 -7.79 -8.21 13.90
C ASN A 19 -7.32 -9.69 14.08
N PRO A 20 -7.06 -10.13 15.32
CA PRO A 20 -6.55 -11.47 15.63
C PRO A 20 -7.61 -12.58 15.41
N PRO A 21 -7.19 -13.86 15.29
CA PRO A 21 -5.87 -14.38 15.64
C PRO A 21 -4.79 -14.28 14.56
N PHE A 22 -5.15 -13.91 13.33
CA PHE A 22 -4.24 -14.00 12.18
C PHE A 22 -3.78 -12.68 11.57
N GLY A 23 -4.19 -11.54 12.15
CA GLY A 23 -3.53 -10.24 12.01
C GLY A 23 -3.07 -9.91 10.59
N GLY A 24 -3.90 -9.21 9.84
CA GLY A 24 -3.59 -8.75 8.50
C GLY A 24 -4.34 -9.59 7.48
N CYS A 25 -4.49 -9.08 6.28
CA CYS A 25 -4.82 -9.79 5.03
C CYS A 25 -3.92 -11.02 4.71
N GLY A 26 -3.19 -11.59 5.67
CA GLY A 26 -2.31 -12.75 5.50
C GLY A 26 -1.01 -12.47 4.74
N LEU A 27 -0.73 -11.21 4.39
CA LEU A 27 0.53 -10.80 3.75
C LEU A 27 1.68 -10.73 4.76
N PHE A 28 2.82 -11.34 4.43
CA PHE A 28 4.05 -11.24 5.22
C PHE A 28 5.27 -11.06 4.31
N MET A 29 6.16 -10.15 4.68
CA MET A 29 7.44 -9.88 4.03
C MET A 29 8.60 -10.13 5.01
N ASP A 30 9.85 -10.00 4.55
CA ASP A 30 11.04 -10.08 5.41
C ASP A 30 10.93 -9.19 6.65
N THR A 31 10.49 -7.95 6.46
CA THR A 31 10.07 -7.06 7.54
C THR A 31 8.59 -6.73 7.35
N THR A 32 7.78 -6.91 8.39
CA THR A 32 6.34 -6.59 8.35
C THR A 32 5.98 -5.80 9.58
N TRP A 33 5.40 -4.61 9.39
CA TRP A 33 4.93 -3.76 10.47
C TRP A 33 3.49 -3.32 10.24
N ASN A 34 2.75 -3.22 11.34
CA ASN A 34 1.41 -2.67 11.36
C ASN A 34 1.50 -1.19 11.72
N CYS A 35 0.93 -0.34 10.87
CA CYS A 35 0.89 1.09 11.10
C CYS A 35 -0.17 1.39 12.15
N PRO A 36 0.14 2.04 13.29
CA PRO A 36 -0.87 2.52 14.24
C PRO A 36 -1.88 3.45 13.57
N LYS A 37 -3.06 3.60 14.18
CA LYS A 37 -4.16 4.45 13.68
C LYS A 37 -3.73 5.91 13.41
N SER A 38 -2.81 6.43 14.23
CA SER A 38 -2.29 7.79 14.11
C SER A 38 -1.11 7.93 13.15
N ALA A 39 -0.73 6.88 12.42
CA ALA A 39 0.41 6.90 11.52
C ALA A 39 0.21 7.94 10.41
N THR A 40 1.25 8.74 10.17
CA THR A 40 1.27 9.81 9.17
C THR A 40 2.11 9.43 7.95
N ALA A 41 2.02 10.21 6.88
CA ALA A 41 2.92 10.08 5.72
C ALA A 41 4.40 10.11 6.11
N LYS A 42 4.76 10.95 7.09
CA LYS A 42 6.13 11.05 7.60
C LYS A 42 6.56 9.76 8.31
N ASP A 43 5.67 9.13 9.06
CA ASP A 43 5.96 7.86 9.73
C ASP A 43 6.20 6.75 8.72
N ILE A 44 5.39 6.68 7.64
CA ILE A 44 5.61 5.75 6.53
C ILE A 44 7.01 5.91 5.94
N VAL A 45 7.41 7.14 5.60
CA VAL A 45 8.75 7.42 5.05
C VAL A 45 9.84 7.02 6.05
N ASN A 46 9.68 7.37 7.32
CA ASN A 46 10.65 7.03 8.37
C ASN A 46 10.79 5.51 8.54
N TRP A 47 9.70 4.76 8.55
CA TRP A 47 9.73 3.31 8.64
C TRP A 47 10.41 2.67 7.44
N ILE A 48 10.14 3.14 6.22
CA ILE A 48 10.86 2.68 5.03
C ILE A 48 12.37 2.91 5.19
N LEU A 49 12.78 4.08 5.69
CA LEU A 49 14.20 4.40 5.92
C LEU A 49 14.82 3.55 7.03
N VAL A 50 14.09 3.24 8.10
CA VAL A 50 14.56 2.33 9.16
C VAL A 50 14.75 0.92 8.60
N ALA A 51 13.76 0.37 7.89
CA ALA A 51 13.87 -0.94 7.27
C ALA A 51 15.04 -1.00 6.29
N TYR A 52 15.18 0.01 5.43
CA TYR A 52 16.33 0.18 4.53
C TYR A 52 17.67 0.20 5.27
N GLY A 53 17.76 0.85 6.43
CA GLY A 53 18.97 0.90 7.25
C GLY A 53 19.34 -0.44 7.89
N GLN A 54 18.37 -1.35 8.02
CA GLN A 54 18.54 -2.67 8.63
C GLN A 54 18.86 -3.76 7.59
N THR A 55 18.71 -3.50 6.30
CA THR A 55 18.98 -4.52 5.27
C THR A 55 20.48 -4.68 4.98
N PRO A 56 20.91 -5.91 4.60
CA PRO A 56 22.27 -6.14 4.11
C PRO A 56 22.58 -5.21 2.93
N ASN A 57 23.78 -4.62 2.95
CA ASN A 57 24.26 -3.68 1.93
C ASN A 57 23.37 -2.44 1.72
N ARG A 58 22.46 -2.13 2.66
CA ARG A 58 21.48 -1.05 2.55
C ARG A 58 20.75 -1.10 1.22
N ARG A 59 20.14 -2.24 0.94
CA ARG A 59 19.33 -2.49 -0.25
C ARG A 59 17.97 -3.01 0.17
N LEU A 60 16.90 -2.38 -0.28
CA LEU A 60 15.52 -2.83 -0.05
C LEU A 60 14.85 -2.99 -1.41
N HIS A 61 14.57 -4.22 -1.82
CA HIS A 61 14.08 -4.47 -3.19
C HIS A 61 12.66 -3.96 -3.35
N HIS A 62 11.82 -4.21 -2.35
CA HIS A 62 10.40 -3.88 -2.42
C HIS A 62 9.88 -3.30 -1.10
N VAL A 63 8.97 -2.34 -1.22
CA VAL A 63 8.11 -1.86 -0.14
C VAL A 63 6.68 -2.14 -0.59
N VAL A 64 5.91 -2.84 0.23
CA VAL A 64 4.49 -3.09 0.00
C VAL A 64 3.70 -2.26 0.99
N LEU A 65 2.82 -1.43 0.47
CA LEU A 65 1.92 -0.58 1.24
C LEU A 65 0.52 -1.18 1.11
N ASN A 66 0.09 -1.90 2.15
CA ASN A 66 -1.26 -2.44 2.21
C ASN A 66 -2.15 -1.52 3.05
N PHE A 67 -2.83 -0.62 2.37
CA PHE A 67 -3.66 0.44 2.94
C PHE A 67 -4.96 0.54 2.15
N HIS A 68 -6.03 1.04 2.75
CA HIS A 68 -7.25 1.29 1.97
C HIS A 68 -7.05 2.46 0.99
N GLY A 69 -7.61 2.32 -0.22
CA GLY A 69 -7.83 3.46 -1.11
C GLY A 69 -9.27 3.95 -0.93
N ARG A 70 -9.49 5.26 -0.83
CA ARG A 70 -10.84 5.84 -0.79
C ARG A 70 -10.94 7.01 -1.77
N GLU A 71 -12.08 7.08 -2.43
CA GLU A 71 -12.56 8.32 -3.04
C GLU A 71 -13.26 9.12 -1.93
N GLU A 72 -12.58 10.07 -1.29
CA GLU A 72 -13.24 11.00 -0.33
C GLU A 72 -13.61 12.31 -1.01
N GLY A 73 -14.83 12.78 -0.81
CA GLY A 73 -15.28 14.08 -1.30
C GLY A 73 -16.69 14.39 -0.78
N PRO A 74 -17.15 15.64 -0.92
CA PRO A 74 -18.47 16.04 -0.46
C PRO A 74 -19.55 15.15 -1.08
N SER A 75 -20.52 14.67 -0.28
CA SER A 75 -21.68 13.92 -0.77
C SER A 75 -22.50 14.71 -1.80
N SER A 76 -22.31 16.03 -1.84
CA SER A 76 -22.96 17.00 -2.71
C SER A 76 -21.98 17.60 -3.74
N GLY A 77 -21.69 16.85 -4.81
CA GLY A 77 -21.16 17.40 -6.07
C GLY A 77 -19.75 17.98 -6.09
N GLY A 78 -18.97 17.86 -5.00
CA GLY A 78 -17.56 18.24 -4.98
C GLY A 78 -16.68 17.19 -5.66
N GLN A 79 -15.52 17.60 -6.18
CA GLN A 79 -14.55 16.63 -6.71
C GLN A 79 -14.09 15.70 -5.58
N LYS A 80 -14.23 14.39 -5.77
CA LYS A 80 -13.60 13.43 -4.88
C LYS A 80 -12.08 13.44 -5.08
N GLU A 81 -11.35 13.28 -4.00
CA GLU A 81 -9.91 13.08 -3.96
C GLU A 81 -9.64 11.59 -3.79
N GLN A 82 -8.77 11.07 -4.67
CA GLN A 82 -8.24 9.73 -4.53
C GLN A 82 -7.06 9.81 -3.58
N MET A 83 -7.19 9.17 -2.42
CA MET A 83 -6.16 9.16 -1.39
C MET A 83 -5.92 7.74 -0.88
N VAL A 84 -4.71 7.52 -0.35
CA VAL A 84 -4.38 6.29 0.37
C VAL A 84 -4.56 6.56 1.86
N ILE A 85 -5.45 5.82 2.50
CA ILE A 85 -5.75 5.96 3.91
C ILE A 85 -4.72 5.19 4.74
N VAL A 86 -3.93 5.94 5.50
CA VAL A 86 -2.98 5.40 6.47
C VAL A 86 -3.63 5.39 7.85
N GLY A 87 -3.59 4.24 8.51
CA GLY A 87 -4.29 4.01 9.78
C GLY A 87 -5.63 3.31 9.56
N GLU A 88 -6.63 3.59 10.40
CA GLU A 88 -7.90 2.86 10.39
C GLU A 88 -8.96 3.55 9.52
N ALA A 89 -9.47 2.86 8.50
CA ALA A 89 -10.51 3.38 7.60
C ALA A 89 -11.93 2.97 8.00
N SER A 90 -12.07 2.02 8.93
CA SER A 90 -13.35 1.41 9.28
C SER A 90 -13.76 1.80 10.70
N PRO A 91 -15.00 2.28 10.92
CA PRO A 91 -15.52 2.41 12.27
C PRO A 91 -15.52 1.03 12.94
N GLU A 92 -14.97 0.91 14.15
CA GLU A 92 -14.99 -0.34 14.92
C GLU A 92 -16.45 -0.74 15.20
N SER A 93 -16.98 -1.74 14.49
CA SER A 93 -18.13 -2.53 14.95
C SER A 93 -17.61 -3.82 15.57
N GLY A 94 -16.94 -3.69 16.71
CA GLY A 94 -16.58 -4.86 17.52
C GLY A 94 -17.85 -5.58 17.98
N TYR A 95 -17.86 -6.92 17.91
CA TYR A 95 -18.87 -7.73 18.60
C TYR A 95 -18.91 -7.30 20.08
N GLY A 96 -20.00 -6.64 20.51
CA GLY A 96 -20.20 -6.20 21.89
C GLY A 96 -19.83 -4.74 22.21
N THR A 97 -19.38 -3.92 21.26
CA THR A 97 -19.18 -2.48 21.49
C THR A 97 -20.31 -1.68 20.86
N SER A 98 -21.32 -1.29 21.65
CA SER A 98 -22.43 -0.40 21.23
C SER A 98 -22.02 1.05 20.92
N ARG A 99 -20.71 1.31 20.76
CA ARG A 99 -20.17 2.65 20.50
C ARG A 99 -19.55 2.69 19.12
N PHE A 100 -20.23 3.38 18.22
CA PHE A 100 -19.63 3.88 16.99
C PHE A 100 -18.42 4.76 17.37
N ARG A 101 -17.25 4.44 16.82
CA ARG A 101 -16.08 5.31 16.86
C ARG A 101 -15.81 5.79 15.45
N GLU A 102 -15.73 7.11 15.28
CA GLU A 102 -15.36 7.70 14.01
C GLU A 102 -13.93 7.29 13.66
N ALA A 103 -13.73 6.86 12.41
CA ALA A 103 -12.42 6.42 11.93
C ALA A 103 -11.46 7.61 11.89
N THR A 104 -10.43 7.59 12.73
CA THR A 104 -9.32 8.56 12.65
C THR A 104 -8.26 8.04 11.71
N HIS A 105 -8.03 8.74 10.61
CA HIS A 105 -7.03 8.36 9.63
C HIS A 105 -6.23 9.55 9.14
N ASN A 106 -5.05 9.28 8.58
CA ASN A 106 -4.29 10.24 7.78
C ASN A 106 -4.30 9.80 6.32
N ALA A 107 -4.03 10.72 5.41
CA ALA A 107 -3.94 10.44 3.98
C ALA A 107 -2.49 10.47 3.48
N LEU A 108 -2.14 9.60 2.54
CA LEU A 108 -1.09 9.88 1.55
C LEU A 108 -1.77 10.44 0.31
N ASP A 109 -1.35 11.64 -0.07
CA ASP A 109 -1.94 12.39 -1.18
C ASP A 109 -0.89 13.32 -1.81
N LEU A 110 -1.33 14.14 -2.77
CA LEU A 110 -0.47 15.09 -3.48
C LEU A 110 0.08 16.22 -2.59
N THR A 111 -0.56 16.54 -1.46
CA THR A 111 -0.11 17.59 -0.55
C THR A 111 1.12 17.16 0.25
N ASN A 112 1.28 15.85 0.48
CA ASN A 112 2.35 15.30 1.31
C ASN A 112 3.28 14.32 0.60
N VAL A 113 3.04 13.97 -0.67
CA VAL A 113 3.93 13.14 -1.50
C VAL A 113 5.38 13.64 -1.55
N GLY A 114 5.58 14.95 -1.37
CA GLY A 114 6.91 15.58 -1.28
C GLY A 114 7.81 15.00 -0.18
N LEU A 115 7.23 14.46 0.89
CA LEU A 115 7.97 13.84 2.00
C LEU A 115 8.80 12.63 1.55
N PHE A 116 8.36 11.93 0.50
CA PHE A 116 9.07 10.78 -0.04
C PHE A 116 10.39 11.15 -0.75
N ALA A 117 10.71 12.44 -0.89
CA ALA A 117 12.00 12.90 -1.42
C ALA A 117 13.19 12.36 -0.60
N ALA A 118 12.97 12.06 0.68
CA ALA A 118 13.97 11.45 1.55
C ALA A 118 14.43 10.05 1.09
N LEU A 119 13.62 9.36 0.28
CA LEU A 119 13.96 8.05 -0.31
C LEU A 119 14.86 8.19 -1.55
N LYS A 120 14.96 9.39 -2.12
CA LYS A 120 15.67 9.62 -3.38
C LYS A 120 17.17 9.31 -3.25
N GLY A 121 17.66 8.52 -4.19
CA GLY A 121 19.06 8.07 -4.22
C GLY A 121 19.38 6.93 -3.23
N LYS A 122 18.39 6.45 -2.46
CA LYS A 122 18.53 5.19 -1.71
C LYS A 122 18.36 4.02 -2.67
N ASN A 123 19.00 2.89 -2.35
CA ASN A 123 18.85 1.65 -3.11
C ASN A 123 17.54 0.94 -2.72
N ILE A 124 16.42 1.60 -3.04
CA ILE A 124 15.06 1.13 -2.82
C ILE A 124 14.42 0.91 -4.20
N GLY A 125 13.96 -0.30 -4.48
CA GLY A 125 13.51 -0.70 -5.82
C GLY A 125 12.10 -0.21 -6.15
N THR A 126 11.09 -0.95 -5.69
CA THR A 126 9.68 -0.73 -6.06
C THR A 126 8.81 -0.56 -4.84
N ILE A 127 7.95 0.46 -4.86
CA ILE A 127 6.84 0.64 -3.94
C ILE A 127 5.59 0.05 -4.59
N TRP A 128 5.02 -0.97 -3.97
CA TRP A 128 3.80 -1.65 -4.40
C TRP A 128 2.65 -1.16 -3.54
N PHE A 129 1.62 -0.58 -4.16
CA PHE A 129 0.36 -0.35 -3.49
C PHE A 129 -0.50 -1.58 -3.65
N HIS A 130 -0.79 -2.25 -2.55
CA HIS A 130 -1.88 -3.21 -2.48
C HIS A 130 -3.15 -2.51 -1.95
N SER A 131 -3.34 -1.26 -2.38
CA SER A 131 -4.47 -0.42 -2.00
C SER A 131 -5.58 -0.49 -3.02
N CYS A 132 -6.83 -0.45 -2.56
CA CYS A 132 -8.00 -0.52 -3.42
C CYS A 132 -7.97 0.57 -4.52
N ALA A 133 -7.93 0.15 -5.79
CA ALA A 133 -8.21 0.97 -6.98
C ALA A 133 -7.46 2.31 -7.08
N LEU A 134 -6.24 2.41 -6.53
CA LEU A 134 -5.50 3.67 -6.49
C LEU A 134 -5.23 4.26 -7.88
N ALA A 135 -5.03 3.43 -8.91
CA ALA A 135 -4.77 3.88 -10.27
C ALA A 135 -6.03 3.94 -11.17
N LYS A 136 -7.23 3.95 -10.58
CA LYS A 136 -8.49 3.95 -11.33
C LYS A 136 -8.66 5.22 -12.16
N ASP A 137 -8.37 6.37 -11.57
CA ASP A 137 -8.61 7.69 -12.16
C ASP A 137 -7.32 8.46 -12.46
N LEU A 138 -7.46 9.64 -13.09
CA LEU A 138 -6.32 10.50 -13.43
C LEU A 138 -5.61 11.05 -12.18
N LYS A 139 -6.32 11.29 -11.07
CA LYS A 139 -5.72 11.86 -9.86
C LYS A 139 -4.81 10.85 -9.18
N GLY A 140 -5.29 9.62 -9.01
CA GLY A 140 -4.51 8.52 -8.46
C GLY A 140 -3.31 8.15 -9.33
N LYS A 141 -3.49 8.12 -10.66
CA LYS A 141 -2.36 7.97 -11.60
C LYS A 141 -1.34 9.10 -11.47
N TYR A 142 -1.79 10.34 -11.29
CA TYR A 142 -0.92 11.50 -11.09
C TYR A 142 -0.19 11.45 -9.74
N PHE A 143 -0.86 11.00 -8.67
CA PHE A 143 -0.22 10.73 -7.39
C PHE A 143 0.91 9.69 -7.52
N CYS A 144 0.63 8.53 -8.13
CA CYS A 144 1.63 7.48 -8.36
C CYS A 144 2.81 7.98 -9.22
N GLN A 145 2.52 8.75 -10.27
CA GLN A 145 3.55 9.41 -11.07
C GLN A 145 4.43 10.31 -10.20
N ARG A 146 3.82 11.21 -9.42
CA ARG A 146 4.56 12.17 -8.61
C ARG A 146 5.38 11.48 -7.54
N LEU A 147 4.84 10.44 -6.92
CA LEU A 147 5.54 9.61 -5.94
C LEU A 147 6.77 8.94 -6.56
N SER A 148 6.67 8.37 -7.76
CA SER A 148 7.82 7.77 -8.47
C SER A 148 8.92 8.82 -8.77
N GLU A 149 8.53 10.01 -9.23
CA GLU A 149 9.49 11.10 -9.52
C GLU A 149 10.21 11.60 -8.28
N VAL A 150 9.46 11.81 -7.19
CA VAL A 150 9.96 12.39 -5.95
C VAL A 150 10.82 11.41 -5.18
N SER A 151 10.35 10.17 -5.02
CA SER A 151 11.07 9.11 -4.30
C SER A 151 12.25 8.53 -5.07
N GLY A 152 12.23 8.63 -6.40
CA GLY A 152 13.17 7.91 -7.27
C GLY A 152 12.95 6.39 -7.33
N CYS A 153 11.91 5.87 -6.66
CA CYS A 153 11.51 4.47 -6.69
C CYS A 153 10.59 4.19 -7.88
N ASN A 154 10.48 2.92 -8.27
CA ASN A 154 9.36 2.48 -9.09
C ASN A 154 8.09 2.46 -8.24
N VAL A 155 6.94 2.71 -8.83
CA VAL A 155 5.64 2.59 -8.15
C VAL A 155 4.76 1.64 -8.94
N VAL A 156 4.08 0.70 -8.29
CA VAL A 156 3.08 -0.20 -8.88
C VAL A 156 1.75 -0.01 -8.17
N ALA A 157 0.67 0.11 -8.94
CA ALA A 157 -0.70 0.23 -8.43
C ALA A 157 -1.73 -0.27 -9.46
N ALA A 158 -2.84 -0.82 -8.98
CA ALA A 158 -3.96 -1.26 -9.80
C ALA A 158 -5.08 -0.22 -9.95
N ALA A 159 -5.78 -0.31 -11.07
CA ALA A 159 -6.99 0.47 -11.34
C ALA A 159 -8.25 -0.13 -10.71
N GLU A 160 -8.20 -1.38 -10.25
CA GLU A 160 -9.35 -2.09 -9.69
C GLU A 160 -9.19 -2.36 -8.19
N MET A 161 -10.32 -2.63 -7.54
CA MET A 161 -10.35 -2.94 -6.12
C MET A 161 -9.68 -4.29 -5.91
N GLN A 162 -8.72 -4.30 -4.99
CA GLN A 162 -8.03 -5.52 -4.64
C GLN A 162 -8.88 -6.33 -3.68
N SER A 163 -9.15 -7.59 -3.99
CA SER A 163 -9.97 -8.46 -3.16
C SER A 163 -9.06 -9.19 -2.18
N GLU A 164 -9.30 -8.97 -0.89
CA GLU A 164 -8.58 -9.71 0.13
C GLU A 164 -9.36 -10.97 0.48
N TRP A 165 -8.70 -12.12 0.37
CA TRP A 165 -9.24 -13.37 0.86
C TRP A 165 -9.20 -13.39 2.40
N TRP A 166 -9.97 -14.29 2.99
CA TRP A 166 -9.99 -14.49 4.44
C TRP A 166 -8.57 -14.81 4.95
N GLY A 167 -8.10 -14.11 5.99
CA GLY A 167 -6.69 -14.15 6.40
C GLY A 167 -6.09 -15.55 6.65
N ILE A 168 -6.89 -16.53 7.08
CA ILE A 168 -6.44 -17.93 7.25
C ILE A 168 -6.16 -18.64 5.91
N VAL A 169 -6.90 -18.29 4.86
CA VAL A 169 -6.70 -18.81 3.51
C VAL A 169 -5.42 -18.20 2.94
N ASN A 170 -5.20 -16.90 3.13
CA ASN A 170 -3.97 -16.25 2.71
C ASN A 170 -2.73 -16.83 3.40
N LEU A 171 -2.78 -17.15 4.69
CA LEU A 171 -1.66 -17.82 5.36
C LEU A 171 -1.26 -19.17 4.75
N ILE A 172 -2.21 -19.89 4.14
CA ILE A 172 -1.96 -21.20 3.52
C ILE A 172 -1.46 -21.04 2.08
N PHE A 173 -2.00 -20.07 1.33
CA PHE A 173 -1.76 -19.92 -0.10
C PHE A 173 -0.81 -18.76 -0.48
N MET A 174 -0.36 -17.98 0.51
CA MET A 174 0.60 -16.89 0.35
C MET A 174 1.85 -17.13 1.19
N PRO A 175 2.90 -17.72 0.59
CA PRO A 175 4.19 -17.84 1.25
C PRO A 175 4.72 -16.48 1.69
N ARG A 176 5.52 -16.46 2.76
CA ARG A 176 6.26 -15.26 3.17
C ARG A 176 7.08 -14.74 1.99
N GLY A 177 6.99 -13.43 1.75
CA GLY A 177 7.66 -12.75 0.65
C GLY A 177 6.80 -12.61 -0.60
N SER A 178 5.56 -13.10 -0.59
CA SER A 178 4.63 -13.01 -1.73
C SER A 178 3.55 -11.95 -1.53
N ILE A 179 3.06 -11.40 -2.65
CA ILE A 179 1.80 -10.66 -2.71
C ILE A 179 0.81 -11.40 -3.60
N ASP A 180 -0.48 -11.12 -3.39
CA ASP A 180 -1.55 -11.72 -4.17
C ASP A 180 -1.52 -11.14 -5.59
N ASP A 181 -2.13 -11.84 -6.52
CA ASP A 181 -2.35 -11.34 -7.85
C ASP A 181 -3.14 -10.03 -7.76
N TYR A 182 -2.82 -9.12 -8.68
CA TYR A 182 -3.59 -7.91 -8.79
C TYR A 182 -4.82 -8.14 -9.63
N GLU A 183 -5.96 -7.62 -9.18
CA GLU A 183 -7.17 -7.53 -9.98
C GLU A 183 -7.07 -6.36 -10.96
N GLY A 184 -7.48 -6.61 -12.20
CA GLY A 184 -7.66 -5.59 -13.22
C GLY A 184 -6.38 -4.97 -13.77
N GLN A 185 -6.51 -3.84 -14.46
CA GLN A 185 -5.35 -3.20 -15.08
C GLN A 185 -4.36 -2.67 -14.03
N VAL A 186 -3.15 -3.20 -14.05
CA VAL A 186 -2.02 -2.70 -13.25
C VAL A 186 -1.13 -1.78 -14.07
N TYR A 187 -0.55 -0.79 -13.41
CA TYR A 187 0.42 0.12 -13.99
C TYR A 187 1.71 0.14 -13.17
N ILE A 188 2.82 0.38 -13.85
CA ILE A 188 4.09 0.72 -13.22
C ILE A 188 4.55 2.11 -13.67
N TRP A 189 5.02 2.90 -12.71
CA TRP A 189 5.67 4.18 -12.94
C TRP A 189 7.17 4.03 -12.70
N VAL A 190 7.95 4.43 -13.69
CA VAL A 190 9.42 4.46 -13.63
C VAL A 190 9.88 5.86 -13.95
N LYS A 191 10.41 6.57 -12.94
CA LYS A 191 10.82 7.98 -13.05
C LYS A 191 9.68 8.86 -13.60
N GLY A 192 8.47 8.64 -13.08
CA GLY A 192 7.25 9.35 -13.47
C GLY A 192 6.59 8.87 -14.77
N LYS A 193 7.25 8.03 -15.58
CA LYS A 193 6.65 7.49 -16.80
C LYS A 193 5.77 6.28 -16.49
N ILE A 194 4.50 6.35 -16.85
CA ILE A 194 3.53 5.27 -16.70
C ILE A 194 3.59 4.29 -17.87
N LYS A 195 3.42 2.99 -17.59
CA LYS A 195 3.11 1.97 -18.59
C LYS A 195 2.21 0.89 -17.99
N PRO A 196 1.39 0.19 -18.79
CA PRO A 196 0.74 -1.04 -18.38
C PRO A 196 1.78 -2.03 -17.84
N PHE A 197 1.41 -2.75 -16.80
CA PHE A 197 2.25 -3.75 -16.15
C PHE A 197 1.41 -4.98 -15.86
N ASP A 198 2.01 -6.14 -16.02
CA ASP A 198 1.39 -7.42 -15.71
C ASP A 198 2.26 -8.09 -14.63
N PRO A 199 1.94 -7.88 -13.34
CA PRO A 199 2.66 -8.54 -12.26
C PRO A 199 2.31 -10.03 -12.13
N ASN A 200 1.14 -10.44 -12.63
CA ASN A 200 0.62 -11.80 -12.50
C ASN A 200 1.23 -12.74 -13.56
N GLY A 201 2.01 -12.20 -14.50
CA GLY A 201 2.66 -12.97 -15.56
C GLY A 201 1.68 -13.49 -16.62
N GLY A 202 0.55 -12.81 -16.83
CA GLY A 202 -0.49 -13.20 -17.78
C GLY A 202 -1.68 -13.94 -17.15
N ASN A 203 -1.66 -14.18 -15.85
CA ASN A 203 -2.75 -14.86 -15.14
C ASN A 203 -3.73 -13.83 -14.57
N TRP A 204 -4.93 -13.74 -15.14
CA TRP A 204 -5.96 -12.76 -14.77
C TRP A 204 -7.29 -13.44 -14.37
N ASP A 205 -7.24 -14.74 -14.08
CA ASP A 205 -8.40 -15.60 -13.82
C ASP A 205 -8.95 -15.49 -12.40
#